data_AF-A0ABD2P6P2-F1
#
_entry.id   AF-A0ABD2P6P2-F1
#
_cell.length_a   1.000
_cell.length_b   1.000
_cell.length_c   1.000
_cell.angle_alpha   90.00
_cell.angle_beta   90.00
_cell.angle_gamma   90.00
#
_symmetry.space_group_name_H-M   'P 1'
#
loop_
_entity.id
_entity.type
_entity.pdbx_description
1 polymer ?
#
loop_
_entity_poly.entity_id
_entity_poly.type
_entity_poly.pdbx_seq_one_letter_code
_entity_poly.pdbx_strand_id
1 'polypeptide(L)'
;MKKTAWRKYLSLKTLEAHEEYKIQRKKVKELVIKSKQMSWRKFGNRMENARAGNQKLFFRMLKTLEGDKKDITIEINDKQERTLTEENDNKHKWTEYFVKILSTDENQTIQRETTEDYYDNNEQEHITITEVSEDIKKMKNGRLQDMIVSGQKCLNLWEKKEYLH
;
A
#
# COMPACT_ATOMS: atom_id res chain seq x y z
N MET A 1 -18.50 -27.32 11.94
CA MET A 1 -18.07 -26.09 11.24
C MET A 1 -18.03 -24.92 12.23
N LYS A 2 -17.18 -23.89 12.04
CA LYS A 2 -17.09 -22.73 12.96
C LYS A 2 -18.46 -22.11 13.30
N LYS A 3 -19.32 -21.87 12.31
CA LYS A 3 -20.63 -21.22 12.49
C LYS A 3 -21.60 -22.06 13.31
N THR A 4 -21.56 -23.39 13.16
CA THR A 4 -22.41 -24.30 13.93
C THR A 4 -21.93 -24.40 15.38
N ALA A 5 -20.61 -24.49 15.60
CA ALA A 5 -20.02 -24.48 16.95
C ALA A 5 -20.27 -23.17 17.69
N TRP A 6 -20.22 -22.03 16.99
CA TRP A 6 -20.58 -20.73 17.56
C TRP A 6 -22.03 -20.68 18.03
N ARG A 7 -22.97 -21.17 17.21
CA ARG A 7 -24.39 -21.25 17.59
C ARG A 7 -24.61 -22.16 18.79
N LYS A 8 -23.92 -23.32 18.84
CA LYS A 8 -23.97 -24.26 19.97
C LYS A 8 -23.44 -23.63 21.26
N TYR A 9 -22.36 -22.86 21.18
CA TYR A 9 -21.86 -22.10 22.33
C TYR A 9 -22.86 -21.02 22.79
N LEU A 10 -23.47 -20.29 21.86
CA LEU A 10 -24.46 -19.26 22.20
C LEU A 10 -25.71 -19.84 22.87
N SER A 11 -26.14 -21.06 22.49
CA SER A 11 -27.29 -21.72 23.09
C SER A 11 -26.98 -22.33 24.46
N LEU A 12 -25.84 -23.03 24.59
CA LEU A 12 -25.51 -23.77 25.82
C LEU A 12 -24.74 -22.95 26.85
N LYS A 13 -23.96 -21.94 26.42
CA LYS A 13 -23.06 -21.11 27.24
C LYS A 13 -22.09 -21.91 28.13
N THR A 14 -21.79 -23.15 27.75
CA THR A 14 -20.85 -24.04 28.46
C THR A 14 -19.41 -23.84 28.00
N LEU A 15 -18.46 -24.09 28.89
CA LEU A 15 -17.01 -24.07 28.58
C LEU A 15 -16.63 -25.06 27.47
N GLU A 16 -17.22 -26.25 27.44
CA GLU A 16 -16.94 -27.27 26.43
C GLU A 16 -17.32 -26.80 25.02
N ALA A 17 -18.53 -26.25 24.85
CA ALA A 17 -18.97 -25.68 23.57
C ALA A 17 -18.11 -24.49 23.12
N HIS A 18 -17.55 -23.71 24.07
CA HIS A 18 -16.62 -22.64 23.76
C HIS A 18 -15.28 -23.16 23.23
N GLU A 19 -14.74 -24.21 23.84
CA GLU A 19 -13.48 -24.83 23.42
C GLU A 19 -13.63 -25.51 22.04
N GLU A 20 -14.77 -26.18 21.81
CA GLU A 20 -15.12 -26.71 20.49
C GLU A 20 -15.13 -25.58 19.43
N TYR A 21 -15.73 -24.44 19.74
CA TYR A 21 -15.73 -23.27 18.85
C TYR A 21 -14.31 -22.76 18.57
N LYS A 22 -13.45 -22.65 19.59
CA LYS A 22 -12.05 -22.22 19.41
C LYS A 22 -11.29 -23.13 18.45
N ILE A 23 -11.38 -24.45 18.63
CA ILE A 23 -10.74 -25.44 17.76
C ILE A 23 -11.23 -25.27 16.32
N GLN A 24 -12.55 -25.17 16.12
CA GLN A 24 -13.14 -25.00 14.80
C GLN A 24 -12.76 -23.66 14.15
N ARG A 25 -12.67 -22.58 14.93
CA ARG A 25 -12.21 -21.27 14.45
C ARG A 25 -10.75 -21.33 13.99
N LYS A 26 -9.87 -22.00 14.75
CA LYS A 26 -8.46 -22.19 14.38
C LYS A 26 -8.33 -22.98 13.07
N LYS A 27 -9.05 -24.11 12.95
CA LYS A 27 -9.09 -24.91 11.72
C LYS A 27 -9.52 -24.10 10.50
N VAL A 28 -10.57 -23.29 10.62
CA VAL A 28 -11.03 -22.42 9.52
C VAL A 28 -9.97 -21.36 9.19
N LYS A 29 -9.34 -20.74 10.19
CA LYS A 29 -8.27 -19.75 9.97
C LYS A 29 -7.11 -20.36 9.19
N GLU A 30 -6.64 -21.54 9.59
CA GLU A 30 -5.56 -22.27 8.91
C GLU A 30 -5.96 -22.64 7.47
N LEU A 31 -7.20 -23.09 7.26
CA LEU A 31 -7.71 -23.40 5.92
C LEU A 31 -7.73 -22.16 5.02
N VAL A 32 -8.18 -21.00 5.52
CA VAL A 32 -8.18 -19.75 4.75
C VAL A 32 -6.76 -19.34 4.40
N ILE A 33 -5.81 -19.43 5.34
CA ILE A 33 -4.40 -19.11 5.09
C ILE A 33 -3.85 -20.02 3.97
N LYS A 34 -4.03 -21.34 4.08
CA LYS A 34 -3.61 -22.31 3.07
C LYS A 34 -4.27 -22.04 1.71
N SER A 35 -5.58 -21.75 1.70
CA SER A 35 -6.31 -21.44 0.47
C SER A 35 -5.80 -20.17 -0.20
N LYS A 36 -5.52 -19.11 0.58
CA LYS A 36 -4.93 -17.88 0.07
C LYS A 36 -3.55 -18.12 -0.51
N GLN A 37 -2.69 -18.85 0.21
CA GLN A 37 -1.35 -19.20 -0.26
C GLN A 37 -1.40 -20.01 -1.56
N MET A 38 -2.31 -20.99 -1.65
CA MET A 38 -2.49 -21.79 -2.87
C MET A 38 -3.01 -20.95 -4.03
N SER A 39 -3.93 -20.00 -3.77
CA SER A 39 -4.44 -19.07 -4.78
C SER A 39 -3.33 -18.17 -5.31
N TRP A 40 -2.52 -17.59 -4.42
CA TRP A 40 -1.36 -16.76 -4.80
C TRP A 40 -0.33 -17.56 -5.59
N ARG A 41 0.01 -18.77 -5.17
CA ARG A 41 0.90 -19.66 -5.91
C ARG A 41 0.36 -19.98 -7.31
N LYS A 42 -0.93 -20.31 -7.43
CA LYS A 42 -1.57 -20.57 -8.72
C LYS A 42 -1.61 -19.33 -9.61
N PHE A 43 -1.77 -18.15 -9.03
CA PHE A 43 -1.68 -16.89 -9.76
C PHE A 43 -0.26 -16.65 -10.28
N GLY A 44 0.77 -16.79 -9.43
CA GLY A 44 2.18 -16.68 -9.81
C GLY A 44 2.56 -17.62 -10.96
N ASN A 45 2.22 -18.91 -10.85
CA ASN A 45 2.48 -19.87 -11.91
C ASN A 45 1.78 -19.49 -13.23
N ARG A 46 0.55 -18.98 -13.17
CA ARG A 46 -0.16 -18.50 -14.37
C ARG A 46 0.55 -17.30 -15.00
N MET A 47 1.05 -16.38 -14.17
CA MET A 47 1.81 -15.22 -14.62
C MET A 47 3.14 -15.61 -15.26
N GLU A 48 3.88 -16.55 -14.66
CA GLU A 48 5.14 -17.06 -15.21
C GLU A 48 4.93 -17.76 -16.57
N ASN A 49 3.90 -18.61 -16.68
CA ASN A 49 3.53 -19.23 -17.95
C ASN A 49 3.11 -18.20 -19.01
N ALA A 50 2.37 -17.16 -18.60
CA ALA A 50 1.95 -16.09 -19.50
C ALA A 50 3.14 -15.23 -19.97
N ARG A 51 4.16 -15.04 -19.13
CA ARG A 51 5.39 -14.31 -19.51
C ARG A 51 6.07 -14.95 -20.72
N ALA A 52 6.17 -16.28 -20.74
CA ALA A 52 6.85 -17.01 -21.81
C ALA A 52 5.96 -17.24 -23.06
N GLY A 53 4.65 -17.47 -22.87
CA GLY A 53 3.77 -17.91 -23.95
C GLY A 53 2.66 -16.94 -24.38
N ASN A 54 2.30 -15.93 -23.57
CA ASN A 54 1.20 -15.02 -23.88
C ASN A 54 1.41 -13.63 -23.23
N GLN A 55 2.22 -12.81 -23.90
CA GLN A 55 2.64 -11.50 -23.44
C GLN A 55 1.45 -10.54 -23.20
N LYS A 56 0.39 -10.61 -24.02
CA LYS A 56 -0.83 -9.81 -23.83
C LYS A 56 -1.53 -10.15 -22.50
N LEU A 57 -1.64 -11.45 -22.19
CA LEU A 57 -2.23 -11.90 -20.94
C LEU A 57 -1.37 -11.51 -19.73
N PHE A 58 -0.05 -11.57 -19.86
CA PHE A 58 0.90 -11.15 -18.83
C PHE A 58 0.71 -9.66 -18.46
N PHE A 59 0.72 -8.76 -19.44
CA PHE A 59 0.52 -7.33 -19.19
C PHE A 59 -0.87 -7.01 -18.64
N ARG A 60 -1.91 -7.74 -19.06
CA ARG A 60 -3.25 -7.60 -18.45
C ARG A 60 -3.24 -7.98 -16.97
N MET A 61 -2.53 -9.04 -16.59
CA MET A 61 -2.39 -9.43 -15.17
C MET A 61 -1.57 -8.41 -14.37
N LEU A 62 -0.55 -7.79 -14.94
CA LEU A 62 0.19 -6.69 -14.29
C LEU A 62 -0.71 -5.48 -14.04
N LYS A 63 -1.51 -5.07 -15.03
CA LYS A 63 -2.48 -3.97 -14.85
C LYS A 63 -3.45 -4.23 -13.71
N THR A 64 -3.91 -5.48 -13.54
CA THR A 64 -4.77 -5.83 -12.40
C THR A 64 -4.05 -5.82 -11.05
N LEU A 65 -2.73 -5.99 -11.01
CA LEU A 65 -1.93 -5.90 -9.77
C LEU A 65 -1.63 -4.46 -9.38
N GLU A 66 -1.42 -3.58 -10.37
CA GLU A 66 -1.19 -2.15 -10.13
C GLU A 66 -2.41 -1.46 -9.51
N GLY A 67 -3.59 -2.10 -9.58
CA GLY A 67 -4.84 -1.54 -9.11
C GLY A 67 -5.30 -0.37 -9.97
N ASP A 68 -6.46 0.20 -9.62
CA ASP A 68 -6.90 1.46 -10.21
C ASP A 68 -6.04 2.57 -9.60
N LYS A 69 -4.89 2.86 -10.22
CA LYS A 69 -4.20 4.12 -9.98
C LYS A 69 -5.22 5.21 -10.33
N LYS A 70 -5.70 5.95 -9.33
CA LYS A 70 -6.46 7.19 -9.58
C LYS A 70 -5.58 8.01 -10.51
N ASP A 71 -6.08 8.36 -11.69
CA ASP A 71 -5.37 9.26 -12.59
C ASP A 71 -5.04 10.51 -11.79
N ILE A 72 -3.75 10.66 -11.46
CA ILE A 72 -3.25 11.87 -10.82
C ILE A 72 -3.32 12.92 -11.92
N THR A 73 -4.46 13.60 -11.99
CA THR A 73 -4.63 14.76 -12.86
C THR A 73 -3.72 15.82 -12.27
N ILE A 74 -2.56 16.04 -12.90
CA ILE A 74 -1.62 17.07 -12.49
C ILE A 74 -2.28 18.40 -12.86
N GLU A 75 -2.94 19.02 -11.88
CA GLU A 75 -3.51 20.36 -12.02
C GLU A 75 -2.37 21.39 -12.09
N ILE A 76 -2.19 22.00 -13.25
CA ILE A 76 -1.18 23.04 -13.47
C ILE A 76 -1.80 24.39 -13.17
N ASN A 77 -1.50 24.94 -12.01
CA ASN A 77 -1.97 26.27 -11.60
C ASN A 77 -1.25 27.38 -12.37
N ASP A 78 -1.98 28.43 -12.75
CA ASP A 78 -1.37 29.66 -13.25
C ASP A 78 -0.74 30.51 -12.14
N LYS A 79 0.04 31.53 -12.54
CA LYS A 79 0.55 32.61 -11.67
C LYS A 79 -0.56 33.40 -10.94
N GLN A 80 -1.81 33.18 -11.31
CA GLN A 80 -3.01 33.80 -10.74
C GLN A 80 -3.91 32.78 -10.03
N GLU A 81 -3.36 31.61 -9.65
CA GLU A 81 -4.04 30.54 -8.89
C GLU A 81 -5.33 30.01 -9.54
N ARG A 82 -5.45 30.06 -10.87
CA ARG A 82 -6.55 29.41 -11.60
C ARG A 82 -6.13 28.02 -12.03
N THR A 83 -6.90 27.01 -11.60
CA THR A 83 -6.77 25.62 -12.03
C THR A 83 -7.17 25.50 -13.49
N LEU A 84 -6.22 25.12 -14.36
CA LEU A 84 -6.53 24.82 -15.76
C LEU A 84 -6.91 23.33 -15.87
N THR A 85 -8.21 23.09 -16.03
CA THR A 85 -8.76 21.74 -16.12
C THR A 85 -8.89 21.24 -17.56
N GLU A 86 -8.76 22.12 -18.57
CA GLU A 86 -8.84 21.74 -19.99
C GLU A 86 -7.48 21.35 -20.59
N GLU A 87 -7.45 20.21 -21.31
CA GLU A 87 -6.25 19.61 -21.90
C GLU A 87 -5.53 20.54 -22.89
N ASN A 88 -6.27 21.43 -23.56
CA ASN A 88 -5.72 22.41 -24.50
C ASN A 88 -4.97 23.54 -23.80
N ASP A 89 -5.46 24.01 -22.65
CA ASP A 89 -4.81 25.09 -21.90
C ASP A 89 -3.48 24.64 -21.29
N ASN A 90 -3.41 23.36 -20.88
CA ASN A 90 -2.16 22.75 -20.45
C ASN A 90 -1.14 22.68 -21.58
N LYS A 91 -1.53 22.28 -22.80
CA LYS A 91 -0.63 22.24 -23.96
C LYS A 91 -0.11 23.65 -24.30
N HIS A 92 -0.96 24.67 -24.22
CA HIS A 92 -0.55 26.04 -24.49
C HIS A 92 0.46 26.53 -23.44
N LYS A 93 0.24 26.27 -22.15
CA LYS A 93 1.20 26.61 -21.09
C LYS A 93 2.53 25.88 -21.21
N TRP A 94 2.51 24.58 -21.51
CA TRP A 94 3.75 23.84 -21.79
C TRP A 94 4.50 24.47 -22.96
N THR A 95 3.78 24.86 -24.01
CA THR A 95 4.36 25.54 -25.17
C THR A 95 4.97 26.89 -24.78
N GLU A 96 4.27 27.73 -24.02
CA GLU A 96 4.78 29.01 -23.54
C GLU A 96 6.00 28.86 -22.62
N TYR A 97 5.97 27.89 -21.71
CA TYR A 97 7.09 27.57 -20.82
C TYR A 97 8.33 27.15 -21.60
N PHE A 98 8.18 26.20 -22.54
CA PHE A 98 9.30 25.75 -23.36
C PHE A 98 9.78 26.84 -24.32
N VAL A 99 8.89 27.63 -24.93
CA VAL A 99 9.28 28.79 -25.75
C VAL A 99 10.06 29.80 -24.93
N LYS A 100 9.67 30.06 -23.67
CA LYS A 100 10.39 30.99 -22.81
C LYS A 100 11.78 30.48 -22.43
N ILE A 101 11.90 29.20 -22.10
CA ILE A 101 13.19 28.58 -21.78
C ILE A 101 14.09 28.57 -23.01
N LEU A 102 13.58 28.08 -24.14
CA LEU A 102 14.36 27.91 -25.37
C LEU A 102 14.69 29.24 -26.05
N SER A 103 13.90 30.29 -25.83
CA SER A 103 14.20 31.65 -26.31
C SER A 103 15.17 32.42 -25.41
N THR A 104 15.46 31.95 -24.19
CA THR A 104 16.40 32.60 -23.27
C THR A 104 17.85 32.13 -23.49
N ASP A 105 18.05 31.13 -24.35
CA ASP A 105 19.30 30.40 -24.54
C ASP A 105 20.17 30.90 -25.69
N GLU A 106 20.41 32.21 -25.77
CA GLU A 106 21.60 32.69 -26.49
C GLU A 106 22.77 33.03 -25.54
N ASN A 107 22.58 33.16 -24.22
CA ASN A 107 23.70 33.55 -23.33
C ASN A 107 23.67 33.05 -21.87
N GLN A 108 22.90 32.02 -21.52
CA GLN A 108 22.96 31.47 -20.16
C GLN A 108 23.42 30.02 -20.16
N THR A 109 24.67 29.81 -19.72
CA THR A 109 25.16 28.51 -19.27
C THR A 109 24.14 27.90 -18.31
N ILE A 110 23.38 26.91 -18.78
CA ILE A 110 22.49 26.12 -17.95
C ILE A 110 23.35 25.45 -16.88
N GLN A 111 23.38 26.02 -15.68
CA GLN A 111 23.71 25.24 -14.51
C GLN A 111 22.58 24.23 -14.39
N ARG A 112 22.89 22.96 -14.66
CA ARG A 112 22.01 21.84 -14.31
C ARG A 112 21.88 21.88 -12.80
N GLU A 113 20.86 22.58 -12.30
CA GLU A 113 20.23 22.18 -11.05
C GLU A 113 19.65 20.80 -11.32
N THR A 114 20.43 19.79 -10.93
CA THR A 114 19.92 18.46 -10.64
C THR A 114 18.64 18.68 -9.86
N THR A 115 17.49 18.41 -10.46
CA THR A 115 16.26 18.24 -9.71
C THR A 115 16.56 17.13 -8.74
N GLU A 116 16.88 17.51 -7.50
CA GLU A 116 16.82 16.61 -6.36
C GLU A 116 15.51 15.85 -6.51
N ASP A 117 15.66 14.54 -6.65
CA ASP A 117 14.58 13.60 -6.56
C ASP A 117 13.63 14.10 -5.47
N TYR A 118 12.34 14.16 -5.79
CA TYR A 118 11.29 14.46 -4.83
C TYR A 118 11.23 13.30 -3.83
N TYR A 119 12.24 13.22 -2.96
CA TYR A 119 12.18 12.46 -1.74
C TYR A 119 11.10 13.15 -0.93
N ASP A 120 10.00 12.42 -0.78
CA ASP A 120 8.98 12.61 0.23
C ASP A 120 9.67 12.99 1.56
N ASN A 121 9.76 14.29 1.85
CA ASN A 121 10.17 14.85 3.15
C ASN A 121 9.09 14.62 4.20
N ASN A 122 8.43 13.46 4.16
CA ASN A 122 7.96 12.87 5.39
C ASN A 122 9.21 12.36 6.08
N GLU A 123 9.59 12.98 7.20
CA GLU A 123 10.41 12.34 8.23
C GLU A 123 9.69 11.04 8.65
N GLN A 124 9.83 10.00 7.84
CA GLN A 124 9.49 8.65 8.25
C GLN A 124 10.56 8.30 9.25
N GLU A 125 10.18 8.26 10.53
CA GLU A 125 10.97 7.64 11.60
C GLU A 125 11.45 6.27 11.09
N HIS A 126 12.68 6.22 10.57
CA HIS A 126 13.25 5.00 10.05
C HIS A 126 13.63 4.14 11.24
N ILE A 127 12.89 3.06 11.42
CA ILE A 127 13.21 2.04 12.43
C ILE A 127 14.62 1.53 12.14
N THR A 128 15.55 1.83 13.04
CA THR A 128 16.95 1.41 12.89
C THR A 128 17.14 0.00 13.41
N ILE A 129 18.09 -0.75 12.83
CA ILE A 129 18.39 -2.13 13.26
C ILE A 129 18.81 -2.17 14.74
N THR A 130 19.44 -1.10 15.22
CA THR A 130 19.82 -0.91 16.63
C THR A 130 18.59 -0.80 17.53
N GLU A 131 17.57 -0.04 17.14
CA GLU A 131 16.29 0.09 17.86
C GLU A 131 15.59 -1.27 17.95
N VAL A 132 15.52 -2.02 16.83
CA VAL A 132 14.95 -3.37 16.79
C VAL A 132 15.71 -4.33 17.72
N SER A 133 17.04 -4.25 17.73
CA SER A 133 17.89 -5.09 18.58
C SER A 133 17.70 -4.78 20.08
N GLU A 134 17.55 -3.51 20.46
CA GLU A 134 17.27 -3.12 21.83
C GLU A 134 15.88 -3.54 22.29
N ASP A 135 14.89 -3.44 21.42
CA ASP A 135 13.52 -3.86 21.72
C ASP A 135 13.40 -5.38 21.85
N ILE A 136 14.13 -6.14 21.02
CA ILE A 136 14.24 -7.60 21.16
C ILE A 136 14.88 -7.97 22.52
N LYS A 137 15.89 -7.22 22.99
CA LYS A 137 16.49 -7.45 24.31
C LYS A 137 15.52 -7.19 25.46
N LYS A 138 14.55 -6.28 25.28
CA LYS A 138 13.50 -5.97 26.26
C LYS A 138 12.34 -6.99 26.22
N MET A 139 12.29 -7.89 25.24
CA MET A 139 11.28 -8.95 25.18
C MET A 139 11.56 -10.05 26.21
N LYS A 140 10.67 -10.22 27.19
CA LYS A 140 10.62 -11.44 28.01
C LYS A 140 9.57 -12.40 27.46
N ASN A 141 9.95 -13.66 27.24
CA ASN A 141 9.08 -14.72 26.69
C ASN A 141 8.43 -14.39 25.33
N GLY A 142 9.13 -13.65 24.48
CA GLY A 142 8.64 -13.25 23.15
C GLY A 142 7.50 -12.23 23.17
N ARG A 143 7.33 -11.49 24.28
CA ARG A 143 6.35 -10.40 24.41
C ARG A 143 7.01 -9.15 24.98
N LEU A 144 6.74 -8.00 24.36
CA LEU A 144 7.03 -6.69 24.94
C LEU A 144 5.95 -6.37 25.98
N GLN A 145 6.38 -6.01 27.19
CA GLN A 145 5.49 -5.83 28.35
C GLN A 145 4.62 -4.55 28.22
N ASP A 146 5.04 -3.59 27.40
CA ASP A 146 4.37 -2.28 27.21
C ASP A 146 3.59 -2.16 25.90
N MET A 147 2.81 -3.19 25.57
CA MET A 147 2.01 -3.28 24.33
C MET A 147 0.79 -2.32 24.28
N ILE A 148 0.67 -1.37 25.21
CA ILE A 148 -0.45 -0.41 25.24
C ILE A 148 -0.17 0.80 24.32
N VAL A 149 1.09 1.18 24.10
CA VAL A 149 1.39 2.42 23.34
C VAL A 149 1.56 2.16 21.83
N SER A 150 2.08 1.00 21.42
CA SER A 150 2.30 0.68 20.01
C SER A 150 1.03 0.22 19.27
N GLY A 151 0.11 -0.47 19.96
CA GLY A 151 -1.17 -0.92 19.39
C GLY A 151 -2.06 0.25 18.94
N GLN A 152 -2.08 1.34 19.70
CA GLN A 152 -2.78 2.57 19.32
C GLN A 152 -2.14 3.25 18.10
N LYS A 153 -0.79 3.28 17.99
CA LYS A 153 -0.09 3.87 16.82
C LYS A 153 -0.42 3.06 15.54
N CYS A 154 -0.48 1.72 15.62
CA CYS A 154 -0.87 0.87 14.50
C CYS A 154 -2.35 0.98 14.12
N LEU A 155 -3.27 1.11 15.09
CA LEU A 155 -4.70 1.34 14.84
C LEU A 155 -4.96 2.70 14.19
N ASN A 156 -4.30 3.75 14.68
CA ASN A 156 -4.41 5.10 14.12
C ASN A 156 -3.84 5.19 12.68
N LEU A 157 -2.83 4.39 12.35
CA LEU A 157 -2.27 4.29 10.99
C LEU A 157 -3.19 3.49 10.04
N TRP A 158 -3.99 2.56 10.57
CA TRP A 158 -4.96 1.80 9.79
C TRP A 158 -6.23 2.62 9.53
N GLU A 159 -6.77 3.31 10.55
CA GLU A 159 -7.93 4.19 10.40
C GLU A 159 -7.63 5.41 9.51
N LYS A 160 -6.44 6.04 9.60
CA LYS A 160 -6.07 7.15 8.70
C LYS A 160 -5.99 6.73 7.21
N LYS A 161 -5.75 5.45 6.91
CA LYS A 161 -5.76 4.95 5.52
C LYS A 161 -7.17 4.69 4.97
N GLU A 162 -8.18 4.60 5.84
CA GLU A 162 -9.57 4.34 5.45
C GLU A 162 -10.38 5.62 5.16
N TYR A 163 -9.88 6.82 5.54
CA TYR A 163 -10.55 8.11 5.29
C TYR A 163 -9.95 8.94 4.14
N LEU A 164 -9.02 8.38 3.35
CA LEU A 164 -8.48 9.02 2.15
C LEU A 164 -8.94 8.27 0.88
N HIS A 165 -10.25 8.20 0.71
CA HIS A 165 -10.93 7.89 -0.55
C HIS A 165 -12.25 8.65 -0.62
#